data_AF-A0AAV8GF28-F1
#
_entry.id   AF-A0AAV8GF28-F1
#
_cell.length_a   1.000
_cell.length_b   1.000
_cell.length_c   1.000
_cell.angle_alpha   90.00
_cell.angle_beta   90.00
_cell.angle_gamma   90.00
#
_symmetry.space_group_name_H-M   'P 1'
#
loop_
_entity.id
_entity.type
_entity.pdbx_description
1 polymer ?
#
loop_
_entity_poly.entity_id
_entity_poly.type
_entity_poly.pdbx_seq_one_letter_code
_entity_poly.pdbx_strand_id
1 'polypeptide(L)'
;MSDWRLSANSTVYKEALKATETIHQPAVGFVKPQDITGRAIDVQFKQNNTIIQLLLKLTEEVEDLKAAVKKIEATKGKEVTQLDDLTDSLDQIQQQLQKLSLGEPSKPAVPKPKGKLFVFKNPKEIFETEKKKAA
;
A
#
# COMPACT_ATOMS: atom_id res chain seq x y z
N MET A 1 -33.33 4.24 9.05
CA MET A 1 -34.06 3.04 8.58
C MET A 1 -34.39 3.25 7.12
N SER A 2 -34.05 2.30 6.24
CA SER A 2 -34.44 2.33 4.83
C SER A 2 -35.96 2.15 4.70
N ASP A 3 -36.61 3.01 3.92
CA ASP A 3 -38.04 2.90 3.63
C ASP A 3 -38.28 1.68 2.70
N TRP A 4 -39.32 0.88 2.99
CA TRP A 4 -39.68 -0.28 2.17
C TRP A 4 -39.98 0.11 0.73
N ARG A 5 -40.42 1.35 0.47
CA ARG A 5 -40.65 1.88 -0.88
C ARG A 5 -39.37 2.00 -1.69
N LEU A 6 -38.27 2.38 -1.04
CA LEU A 6 -36.95 2.43 -1.67
C LEU A 6 -36.46 1.02 -1.96
N SER A 7 -36.64 0.09 -1.01
CA SER A 7 -36.30 -1.32 -1.19
C SER A 7 -37.12 -1.98 -2.29
N ALA A 8 -38.41 -1.65 -2.42
CA ALA A 8 -39.29 -2.16 -3.47
C ALA A 8 -38.90 -1.68 -4.88
N ASN A 9 -38.25 -0.52 -4.97
CA ASN A 9 -37.75 0.02 -6.24
C ASN A 9 -36.36 -0.48 -6.62
N SER A 10 -35.65 -1.14 -5.70
CA SER A 10 -34.32 -1.71 -5.95
C SER A 10 -34.36 -2.73 -7.09
N THR A 11 -33.30 -2.74 -7.90
CA THR A 11 -33.11 -3.71 -9.00
C THR A 11 -33.07 -5.14 -8.46
N VAL A 12 -32.32 -5.36 -7.38
CA VAL A 12 -32.18 -6.66 -6.70
C VAL A 12 -33.54 -7.23 -6.32
N TYR A 13 -34.42 -6.36 -5.81
CA TYR A 13 -35.76 -6.73 -5.38
C TYR A 13 -36.67 -7.12 -6.55
N LYS A 14 -36.66 -6.33 -7.63
CA LYS A 14 -37.44 -6.64 -8.85
C LYS A 14 -36.99 -7.93 -9.51
N GLU A 15 -35.70 -8.19 -9.54
CA GLU A 15 -35.15 -9.44 -10.04
C GLU A 15 -35.53 -10.63 -9.14
N ALA A 16 -35.53 -10.45 -7.83
CA ALA A 16 -35.99 -11.49 -6.91
C ALA A 16 -37.46 -11.85 -7.13
N LEU A 17 -38.34 -10.85 -7.32
CA LEU A 17 -39.74 -11.09 -7.69
C LEU A 17 -39.87 -11.81 -9.03
N LYS A 18 -39.08 -11.42 -10.05
CA LYS A 18 -39.10 -12.10 -11.35
C LYS A 18 -38.65 -13.57 -11.25
N ALA A 19 -37.67 -13.86 -10.40
CA ALA A 19 -37.18 -15.21 -10.17
C ALA A 19 -38.18 -16.07 -9.41
N THR A 20 -38.93 -15.51 -8.47
CA THR A 20 -39.94 -16.27 -7.70
C THR A 20 -41.28 -16.41 -8.43
N GLU A 21 -41.54 -15.56 -9.42
CA GLU A 21 -42.72 -15.64 -10.30
C GLU A 21 -42.81 -16.99 -11.03
N THR A 22 -41.67 -17.61 -11.37
CA THR A 22 -41.66 -18.92 -12.03
C THR A 22 -42.06 -20.07 -11.10
N ILE A 23 -41.92 -19.88 -9.79
CA ILE A 23 -42.23 -20.89 -8.77
C ILE A 23 -43.69 -20.78 -8.37
N HIS A 24 -44.16 -19.56 -8.08
CA HIS A 24 -45.51 -19.34 -7.58
C HIS A 24 -46.07 -17.98 -8.01
N GLN A 25 -47.06 -18.00 -8.91
CA GLN A 25 -47.71 -16.79 -9.42
C GLN A 25 -48.91 -16.36 -8.54
N PRO A 26 -49.13 -15.06 -8.35
CA PRO A 26 -48.17 -13.97 -8.57
C PRO A 26 -47.05 -14.02 -7.51
N ALA A 27 -45.85 -13.58 -7.86
CA ALA A 27 -44.79 -13.37 -6.88
C ALA A 27 -45.19 -12.26 -5.91
N VAL A 28 -44.90 -12.48 -4.63
CA VAL A 28 -45.29 -11.55 -3.58
C VAL A 28 -44.09 -11.16 -2.74
N GLY A 29 -43.98 -9.86 -2.48
CA GLY A 29 -43.01 -9.28 -1.57
C GLY A 29 -43.70 -8.48 -0.47
N PHE A 30 -43.52 -7.17 -0.42
CA PHE A 30 -44.15 -6.35 0.62
C PHE A 30 -45.66 -6.30 0.40
N VAL A 31 -46.41 -6.72 1.42
CA VAL A 31 -47.88 -6.71 1.39
C VAL A 31 -48.38 -6.05 2.66
N LYS A 32 -49.41 -5.21 2.53
CA LYS A 32 -50.14 -4.72 3.69
C LYS A 32 -51.13 -5.80 4.13
N PRO A 33 -51.23 -6.10 5.43
CA PRO A 33 -52.18 -7.10 5.93
C PRO A 33 -53.63 -6.83 5.49
N GLN A 34 -54.00 -5.56 5.30
CA GLN A 34 -55.33 -5.12 4.87
C GLN A 34 -55.64 -5.49 3.41
N ASP A 35 -54.62 -5.69 2.58
CA ASP A 35 -54.76 -5.99 1.15
C ASP A 35 -54.81 -7.52 0.89
N ILE A 36 -54.74 -8.34 1.94
CA ILE A 36 -54.79 -9.81 1.84
C ILE A 36 -56.24 -10.25 1.66
N THR A 37 -56.63 -10.49 0.41
CA THR A 37 -57.97 -10.97 0.02
C THR A 37 -58.09 -12.50 -0.05
N GLY A 38 -57.02 -13.24 0.28
CA GLY A 38 -56.94 -14.71 0.17
C GLY A 38 -56.43 -15.41 1.43
N ARG A 39 -55.98 -16.66 1.29
CA ARG A 39 -55.37 -17.41 2.41
C ARG A 39 -54.04 -16.75 2.80
N ALA A 40 -53.98 -16.16 3.99
CA ALA A 40 -52.78 -15.49 4.50
C ALA A 40 -51.51 -16.40 4.46
N ILE A 41 -51.70 -17.70 4.66
CA ILE A 41 -50.64 -18.72 4.59
C ILE A 41 -50.04 -18.79 3.17
N ASP A 42 -50.85 -18.67 2.13
CA ASP A 42 -50.38 -18.72 0.74
C ASP A 42 -49.51 -17.49 0.40
N VAL A 43 -49.95 -16.32 0.86
CA VAL A 43 -49.20 -15.07 0.75
C VAL A 43 -47.87 -15.17 1.51
N GLN A 44 -47.85 -15.78 2.70
CA GLN A 44 -46.62 -16.00 3.46
C GLN A 44 -45.65 -16.94 2.74
N PHE A 45 -46.12 -18.03 2.12
CA PHE A 45 -45.25 -18.90 1.33
C PHE A 45 -44.59 -18.15 0.16
N LYS A 46 -45.37 -17.31 -0.55
CA LYS A 46 -44.85 -16.47 -1.64
C LYS A 46 -43.81 -15.47 -1.14
N GLN A 47 -44.08 -14.81 -0.01
CA GLN A 47 -43.14 -13.89 0.63
C GLN A 47 -41.85 -14.60 1.06
N ASN A 48 -41.95 -15.79 1.64
CA ASN A 48 -40.79 -16.58 2.07
C ASN A 48 -39.91 -16.95 0.89
N ASN A 49 -40.49 -17.34 -0.25
CA ASN A 49 -39.70 -17.61 -1.46
C ASN A 49 -38.92 -16.38 -1.92
N THR A 50 -39.56 -15.21 -1.92
CA THR A 50 -38.90 -13.94 -2.28
C THR A 50 -37.79 -13.58 -1.29
N ILE A 51 -37.99 -13.82 0.01
CA ILE A 51 -36.96 -13.60 1.04
C ILE A 51 -35.77 -14.54 0.84
N ILE A 52 -36.01 -15.83 0.58
CA ILE A 52 -34.95 -16.81 0.32
C ILE A 52 -34.13 -16.39 -0.90
N GLN A 53 -34.77 -15.96 -1.99
CA GLN A 53 -34.08 -15.49 -3.18
C GLN A 53 -33.20 -14.27 -2.91
N LEU A 54 -33.67 -13.33 -2.08
CA LEU A 54 -32.89 -12.15 -1.68
C LEU A 54 -31.69 -12.53 -0.81
N LEU A 55 -31.87 -13.49 0.11
CA LEU A 55 -30.79 -13.99 0.95
C LEU A 55 -29.72 -14.72 0.12
N LEU A 56 -30.12 -15.53 -0.86
CA LEU A 56 -29.18 -16.19 -1.76
C LEU A 56 -28.32 -15.17 -2.53
N LYS A 57 -28.94 -14.13 -3.09
CA LYS A 57 -28.19 -13.04 -3.73
C LYS A 57 -27.23 -12.33 -2.79
N LEU A 58 -27.66 -12.08 -1.55
CA LEU A 58 -26.78 -11.48 -0.55
C LEU A 58 -25.59 -12.41 -0.21
N THR A 59 -25.82 -13.72 -0.13
CA THR A 59 -24.72 -14.67 0.11
C THR A 59 -23.73 -14.71 -1.05
N GLU A 60 -24.21 -14.65 -2.29
CA GLU A 60 -23.37 -14.56 -3.49
C GLU A 60 -22.52 -13.27 -3.47
N GLU A 61 -23.14 -12.11 -3.20
CA GLU A 61 -22.41 -10.83 -3.08
C GLU A 61 -21.36 -10.85 -1.97
N VAL A 62 -21.67 -11.46 -0.82
CA VAL A 62 -20.72 -11.59 0.29
C VAL A 62 -19.56 -12.53 -0.06
N GLU A 63 -19.82 -13.60 -0.79
CA GLU A 63 -18.77 -14.50 -1.28
C GLU A 63 -17.85 -13.80 -2.29
N ASP A 64 -18.43 -13.03 -3.21
CA ASP A 64 -17.68 -12.22 -4.18
C ASP A 64 -16.81 -11.17 -3.49
N LEU A 65 -17.36 -10.48 -2.49
CA LEU A 65 -16.62 -9.52 -1.68
C LEU A 65 -15.50 -10.20 -0.89
N LYS A 66 -15.76 -11.36 -0.27
CA LYS A 66 -14.71 -12.14 0.41
C LYS A 66 -13.62 -12.57 -0.56
N ALA A 67 -13.96 -12.98 -1.78
CA ALA A 67 -13.00 -13.32 -2.81
C ALA A 67 -12.18 -12.10 -3.24
N ALA A 68 -12.80 -10.94 -3.39
CA ALA A 68 -12.12 -9.68 -3.69
C ALA A 68 -11.15 -9.27 -2.58
N VAL A 69 -11.56 -9.37 -1.31
CA VAL A 69 -10.70 -9.09 -0.15
C VAL A 69 -9.50 -10.03 -0.12
N LYS A 70 -9.70 -11.35 -0.31
CA LYS A 70 -8.59 -12.30 -0.38
C LYS A 70 -7.61 -12.00 -1.51
N LYS A 71 -8.10 -11.57 -2.67
CA LYS A 71 -7.24 -11.13 -3.79
C LYS A 71 -6.41 -9.91 -3.40
N ILE A 72 -7.02 -8.92 -2.74
CA ILE A 72 -6.33 -7.72 -2.27
C ILE A 72 -5.27 -8.05 -1.22
N GLU A 73 -5.57 -8.93 -0.27
CA GLU A 73 -4.60 -9.40 0.72
C GLU A 73 -3.44 -10.16 0.07
N ALA A 74 -3.72 -10.99 -0.93
CA ALA A 74 -2.69 -11.71 -1.67
C ALA A 74 -1.80 -10.77 -2.51
N THR A 75 -2.36 -9.69 -3.10
CA THR A 75 -1.57 -8.68 -3.82
C THR A 75 -0.76 -7.81 -2.88
N LYS A 76 -1.33 -7.39 -1.74
CA LYS A 76 -0.58 -6.64 -0.71
C LYS A 76 0.53 -7.49 -0.09
N GLY A 77 0.28 -8.77 0.16
CA GLY A 77 1.31 -9.70 0.64
C GLY A 77 2.48 -9.77 -0.33
N LYS A 78 2.21 -9.86 -1.64
CA LYS A 78 3.24 -9.85 -2.70
C LYS A 78 3.97 -8.51 -2.83
N GLU A 79 3.27 -7.39 -2.72
CA GLU A 79 3.91 -6.05 -2.72
C GLU A 79 4.83 -5.88 -1.50
N VAL A 80 4.42 -6.33 -0.32
CA VAL A 80 5.28 -6.30 0.89
C VAL A 80 6.50 -7.19 0.71
N THR A 81 6.34 -8.40 0.15
CA THR A 81 7.51 -9.28 -0.09
C THR A 81 8.46 -8.69 -1.14
N GLN A 82 7.94 -8.03 -2.18
CA GLN A 82 8.78 -7.36 -3.19
C GLN A 82 9.49 -6.13 -2.63
N LEU A 83 8.85 -5.39 -1.72
CA LEU A 83 9.48 -4.23 -1.06
C LEU A 83 10.62 -4.68 -0.15
N ASP A 84 10.44 -5.75 0.64
CA ASP A 84 11.48 -6.31 1.51
C ASP A 84 12.68 -6.79 0.68
N ASP A 85 12.44 -7.50 -0.43
CA ASP A 85 13.47 -8.02 -1.35
C ASP A 85 14.23 -6.89 -2.07
N LEU A 86 13.54 -5.77 -2.38
CA LEU A 86 14.16 -4.55 -2.93
C LEU A 86 15.01 -3.82 -1.90
N THR A 87 14.58 -3.73 -0.64
CA THR A 87 15.39 -3.13 0.43
C THR A 87 16.63 -3.95 0.74
N ASP A 88 16.51 -5.27 0.81
CA ASP A 88 17.66 -6.17 1.01
C ASP A 88 18.67 -6.06 -0.15
N SER A 89 18.17 -5.94 -1.39
CA SER A 89 19.01 -5.70 -2.57
C SER A 89 19.73 -4.34 -2.52
N LEU A 90 19.05 -3.29 -2.04
CA LEU A 90 19.62 -1.96 -1.87
C LEU A 90 20.74 -1.94 -0.82
N ASP A 91 20.52 -2.60 0.31
CA ASP A 91 21.52 -2.72 1.38
C ASP A 91 22.76 -3.50 0.92
N GLN A 92 22.58 -4.56 0.13
CA GLN A 92 23.69 -5.29 -0.48
C GLN A 92 24.49 -4.42 -1.45
N ILE A 93 23.82 -3.66 -2.32
CA ILE A 93 24.49 -2.71 -3.23
C ILE A 93 25.26 -1.67 -2.44
N GLN A 94 24.68 -1.12 -1.38
CA GLN A 94 25.34 -0.13 -0.53
C GLN A 94 26.59 -0.69 0.14
N GLN A 95 26.54 -1.93 0.64
CA GLN A 95 27.71 -2.61 1.19
C GLN A 95 28.78 -2.90 0.12
N GLN A 96 28.38 -3.27 -1.10
CA GLN A 96 29.32 -3.47 -2.20
C GLN A 96 29.98 -2.15 -2.62
N LEU A 97 29.24 -1.04 -2.63
CA LEU A 97 29.75 0.29 -2.94
C LEU A 97 30.73 0.79 -1.87
N GLN A 98 30.45 0.54 -0.59
CA GLN A 98 31.37 0.86 0.51
C GLN A 98 32.67 0.05 0.44
N LYS A 99 32.62 -1.19 -0.04
CA LYS A 99 33.80 -2.04 -0.24
C LYS A 99 34.58 -1.70 -1.51
N LEU A 100 33.96 -1.01 -2.46
CA LEU A 100 34.62 -0.47 -3.66
C LEU A 100 35.47 0.75 -3.27
N SER A 101 36.66 0.48 -2.72
CA SER A 101 37.76 1.45 -2.70
C SER A 101 38.27 1.63 -4.14
N LEU A 102 37.96 2.78 -4.74
CA LEU A 102 38.49 3.21 -6.04
C LEU A 102 39.99 3.49 -5.94
N GLY A 103 40.80 2.43 -5.90
CA GLY A 103 42.25 2.50 -5.92
C GLY A 103 42.89 3.01 -4.64
N GLU A 104 44.08 2.51 -4.33
CA GLU A 104 44.89 2.98 -3.20
C GLU A 104 45.01 4.52 -3.22
N PRO A 105 44.77 5.23 -2.10
CA PRO A 105 45.24 6.60 -2.01
C PRO A 105 46.75 6.53 -2.23
N SER A 106 47.22 7.14 -3.33
CA SER A 106 48.64 7.19 -3.64
C SER A 106 49.38 7.56 -2.35
N LYS A 107 50.33 6.71 -1.94
CA LYS A 107 51.15 6.84 -0.71
C LYS A 107 51.31 8.30 -0.31
N PRO A 108 51.07 8.69 0.96
CA PRO A 108 51.32 10.05 1.39
C PRO A 108 52.76 10.42 1.02
N ALA A 109 52.91 11.48 0.24
CA ALA A 109 54.19 11.89 -0.29
C ALA A 109 55.19 12.03 0.86
N VAL A 110 56.22 11.18 0.87
CA VAL A 110 57.33 11.24 1.82
C VAL A 110 57.89 12.68 1.78
N PRO A 111 57.95 13.40 2.91
CA PRO A 111 58.48 14.76 2.90
C PRO A 111 59.92 14.72 2.39
N LYS A 112 60.17 15.33 1.23
CA LYS A 112 61.54 15.45 0.70
C LYS A 112 62.36 16.24 1.72
N PRO A 113 63.56 15.77 2.13
CA PRO A 113 64.39 16.50 3.06
C PRO A 113 64.75 17.87 2.46
N LYS A 114 64.49 18.94 3.22
CA LYS A 114 64.83 20.31 2.81
C LYS A 114 66.34 20.37 2.53
N GLY A 115 66.72 20.77 1.32
CA GLY A 115 68.11 20.87 0.90
C GLY A 115 68.93 21.82 1.80
N LYS A 116 70.23 21.56 1.94
CA LYS A 116 71.14 22.43 2.70
C LYS A 116 71.27 23.79 2.01
N LEU A 117 70.91 24.85 2.72
CA LEU A 117 71.07 26.23 2.27
C LEU A 117 72.50 26.70 2.59
N PHE A 118 73.31 26.93 1.55
CA PHE A 118 74.65 27.49 1.72
C PHE A 118 74.59 29.01 1.65
N VAL A 119 74.95 29.68 2.74
CA VAL A 119 74.93 31.15 2.85
C VAL A 119 76.30 31.63 3.32
N PHE A 120 76.79 32.73 2.74
CA PHE A 120 78.11 33.31 3.09
C PHE A 120 78.16 33.86 4.52
N LYS A 121 77.02 34.32 5.04
CA LYS A 121 76.85 34.76 6.43
C LYS A 121 75.55 34.21 6.99
N ASN A 122 75.55 33.93 8.29
CA ASN A 122 74.38 33.37 8.96
C ASN A 122 73.21 34.37 8.90
N PRO A 123 72.06 34.02 8.29
CA PRO A 123 70.96 34.98 8.09
C PRO A 123 70.41 35.59 9.38
N LYS A 124 70.51 34.86 10.50
CA LYS A 124 70.07 35.36 11.81
C LYS A 124 70.91 36.52 12.31
N GLU A 125 72.21 36.47 12.09
CA GLU A 125 73.13 37.53 12.51
C GLU A 125 72.87 38.82 11.71
N ILE A 126 72.61 38.70 10.41
CA ILE A 126 72.23 39.83 9.57
C ILE A 126 70.96 40.48 10.11
N PHE A 127 69.93 39.67 10.40
CA PHE A 127 68.66 40.16 10.94
C PHE A 127 68.84 40.91 12.27
N GLU A 128 69.65 40.39 13.18
CA GLU A 128 69.91 41.06 14.46
C GLU A 128 70.71 42.35 14.30
N THR A 129 71.68 42.39 13.38
CA THR A 129 72.44 43.62 13.10
C THR A 129 71.57 44.73 12.52
N GLU A 130 70.71 44.41 11.55
CA GLU A 130 69.76 45.38 10.98
C GLU A 130 68.74 45.83 12.03
N LYS A 131 68.23 44.90 12.85
CA LYS A 131 67.29 45.24 13.92
C LYS A 131 67.90 46.18 14.97
N LYS A 132 69.17 46.00 15.31
CA LYS A 132 69.90 46.91 16.23
C LYS A 132 70.26 48.25 15.59
N LYS A 133 70.39 48.31 14.26
CA LYS A 133 70.67 49.54 13.51
C LYS A 133 69.40 50.36 13.25
N ALA A 134 68.24 49.71 13.25
CA ALA A 134 66.92 50.32 13.08
C ALA A 134 66.27 50.78 14.40
N ALA A 135 66.94 50.58 15.55
CA ALA A 135 66.57 51.11 16.87
C ALA A 135 67.52 52.25 17.23
#